data_AF-A0A7S1K5K0-F1
#
_entry.id   AF-A0A7S1K5K0-F1
#
_cell.length_a   1.000
_cell.length_b   1.000
_cell.length_c   1.000
_cell.angle_alpha   90.00
_cell.angle_beta   90.00
_cell.angle_gamma   90.00
#
_symmetry.space_group_name_H-M   'P 1'
#
loop_
_entity.id
_entity.type
_entity.pdbx_description
1 polymer ?
#
loop_
_entity_poly.entity_id
_entity_poly.type
_entity_poly.pdbx_seq_one_letter_code
_entity_poly.pdbx_strand_id
1 'polypeptide(L)'
;TGSSTASADPLDDPNFDPIDYINKKFPNEQSLSKIDHFIGELQEEVKSLDQQILVAVRKQATSSADTQRDLADVQTAIQELFDRIMRMKKKAAESENLVQEICRDIKCLDYGKKNLTTTITALKRLVMLVTALDQLRDAAANRHYRETANLILAIEELSLHFKDLIGVPKIAELLSQKATIFRELQKQLMEDFDTLLDT
;
A
#
# COMPACT_ATOMS: atom_id res chain seq x y z
N THR A 1 -7.24 15.54 40.65
CA THR A 1 -7.13 16.96 41.05
C THR A 1 -7.99 17.16 42.29
N GLY A 2 -7.39 17.00 43.47
CA GLY A 2 -8.10 17.10 44.74
C GLY A 2 -8.23 18.55 45.16
N SER A 3 -9.42 19.14 44.98
CA SER A 3 -9.75 20.42 45.58
C SER A 3 -10.18 20.17 47.02
N SER A 4 -9.20 20.15 47.93
CA SER A 4 -9.45 20.26 49.37
C SER A 4 -9.93 21.69 49.64
N THR A 5 -11.24 21.93 49.50
CA THR A 5 -11.85 23.08 50.14
C THR A 5 -11.76 22.82 51.64
N ALA A 6 -10.70 23.33 52.28
CA ALA A 6 -10.68 23.47 53.73
C ALA A 6 -11.92 24.30 54.09
N SER A 7 -12.91 23.63 54.68
CA SER A 7 -14.09 24.26 55.22
C SER A 7 -13.62 25.32 56.21
N ALA A 8 -14.10 26.55 56.05
CA ALA A 8 -13.86 27.63 57.01
C ALA A 8 -14.68 27.45 58.30
N ASP A 9 -15.15 26.23 58.54
CA ASP A 9 -15.91 25.85 59.72
C ASP A 9 -14.92 25.64 60.88
N PRO A 10 -15.03 26.42 61.97
CA PRO A 10 -14.23 26.21 63.17
C PRO A 10 -14.31 24.77 63.70
N LEU A 11 -15.40 24.05 63.42
CA LEU A 11 -15.62 22.66 63.83
C LEU A 11 -14.74 21.64 63.07
N ASP A 12 -14.18 22.02 61.92
CA ASP A 12 -13.29 21.19 61.11
C ASP A 12 -11.79 21.43 61.43
N ASP A 13 -11.48 22.31 62.39
CA ASP A 13 -10.10 22.56 62.83
C ASP A 13 -9.57 21.38 63.66
N PRO A 14 -8.41 20.78 63.30
CA PRO A 14 -7.81 19.70 64.09
C PRO A 14 -7.41 20.10 65.52
N ASN A 15 -7.34 21.40 65.83
CA ASN A 15 -7.11 21.95 67.17
C ASN A 15 -8.37 22.61 67.77
N PHE A 16 -9.57 22.19 67.36
CA PHE A 16 -10.82 22.75 67.87
C PHE A 16 -10.88 22.71 69.41
N ASP A 17 -10.98 23.90 70.01
CA ASP A 17 -11.21 24.05 71.44
C ASP A 17 -12.69 24.41 71.69
N PRO A 18 -13.49 23.47 72.24
CA PRO A 18 -14.90 23.69 72.51
C PRO A 18 -15.12 24.79 73.56
N ILE A 19 -14.19 24.98 74.50
CA ILE A 19 -14.31 25.98 75.57
C ILE A 19 -14.15 27.37 74.97
N ASP A 20 -13.08 27.59 74.21
CA ASP A 20 -12.86 28.85 73.49
C ASP A 20 -13.97 29.14 72.46
N TYR A 21 -14.51 28.11 71.80
CA TYR A 21 -15.61 28.26 70.86
C TYR A 21 -16.90 28.74 71.56
N ILE A 22 -17.26 28.11 72.67
CA ILE A 22 -18.42 28.50 73.49
C ILE A 22 -18.22 29.91 74.07
N ASN A 23 -17.03 30.20 74.61
CA ASN A 23 -16.71 31.51 75.20
C ASN A 23 -16.71 32.64 74.15
N LYS A 24 -16.33 32.36 72.89
CA LYS A 24 -16.45 33.31 71.78
C LYS A 24 -17.91 33.56 71.37
N LYS A 25 -18.78 32.55 71.46
CA LYS A 25 -20.21 32.65 71.13
C LYS A 25 -21.05 33.26 72.26
N PHE A 26 -20.65 33.05 73.52
CA PHE A 26 -21.32 33.53 74.73
C PHE A 26 -20.37 34.27 75.67
N PRO A 27 -19.89 35.49 75.31
CA PRO A 27 -18.87 36.21 76.07
C PRO A 27 -19.38 36.87 77.36
N ASN A 28 -20.69 37.01 77.55
CA ASN A 28 -21.30 37.62 78.73
C ASN A 28 -22.65 37.00 79.09
N GLU A 29 -23.12 37.22 80.32
CA GLU A 29 -24.36 36.64 80.86
C GLU A 29 -25.62 37.01 80.05
N GLN A 30 -25.65 38.20 79.44
CA GLN A 30 -26.75 38.63 78.58
C GLN A 30 -26.87 37.77 77.30
N SER A 31 -25.76 37.19 76.82
CA SER A 31 -25.72 36.33 75.65
C SER A 31 -26.35 34.95 75.91
N LEU A 32 -26.38 34.49 77.16
CA LEU A 32 -26.98 33.19 77.55
C LEU A 32 -28.48 33.13 77.28
N SER A 33 -29.15 34.28 77.15
CA SER A 33 -30.56 34.35 76.73
C SER A 33 -30.85 33.72 75.36
N LYS A 34 -29.82 33.51 74.52
CA LYS A 34 -29.92 32.93 73.16
C LYS A 34 -29.52 31.45 73.10
N ILE A 35 -29.25 30.81 74.24
CA ILE A 35 -28.69 29.45 74.27
C ILE A 35 -29.62 28.40 73.66
N ASP A 36 -30.93 28.50 73.94
CA ASP A 36 -31.92 27.57 73.39
C ASP A 36 -32.04 27.70 71.86
N HIS A 37 -31.90 28.92 71.33
CA HIS A 37 -31.87 29.17 69.89
C HIS A 37 -30.63 28.55 69.25
N PHE A 38 -29.45 28.74 69.85
CA PHE A 38 -28.20 28.18 69.35
C PHE A 38 -28.18 26.65 69.40
N ILE A 39 -28.74 26.04 70.45
CA ILE A 39 -28.92 24.58 70.53
C ILE A 39 -29.85 24.11 69.41
N GLY A 40 -30.93 24.85 69.12
CA GLY A 40 -31.84 24.56 68.02
C GLY A 40 -31.15 24.60 66.65
N GLU A 41 -30.37 25.65 66.39
CA GLU A 41 -29.57 25.78 65.16
C GLU A 41 -28.58 24.62 65.00
N LEU A 42 -27.87 24.26 66.07
CA LEU A 42 -26.88 23.19 66.06
C LEU A 42 -27.55 21.81 65.85
N GLN A 43 -28.74 21.60 66.42
CA GLN A 43 -29.53 20.39 66.17
C GLN A 43 -30.05 20.31 64.72
N GLU A 44 -30.41 21.43 64.11
CA GLU A 44 -30.81 21.49 62.71
C GLU A 44 -29.62 21.24 61.77
N GLU A 45 -28.46 21.80 62.12
CA GLU A 45 -27.19 21.57 61.42
C GLU A 45 -26.77 20.09 61.48
N VAL A 46 -26.85 19.46 62.65
CA VAL A 46 -26.59 18.01 62.80
C VAL A 46 -27.55 17.18 61.93
N LYS A 47 -28.85 17.49 61.94
CA LYS A 47 -29.84 16.80 61.10
C LYS A 47 -29.55 16.98 59.60
N SER A 48 -29.16 18.18 59.19
CA SER A 48 -28.76 18.48 57.82
C SER A 48 -27.51 17.68 57.43
N LEU A 49 -26.50 17.63 58.31
CA LEU A 49 -25.26 16.89 58.09
C LEU A 49 -25.52 15.39 57.94
N ASP A 50 -26.34 14.81 58.83
CA ASP A 50 -26.73 13.40 58.76
C ASP A 50 -27.45 13.08 57.44
N GLN A 51 -28.33 13.97 56.97
CA GLN A 51 -28.99 13.82 55.68
C GLN A 51 -28.00 13.88 54.52
N GLN A 52 -27.02 14.79 54.57
CA GLN A 52 -25.96 14.91 53.57
C GLN A 52 -25.06 13.66 53.54
N ILE A 53 -24.68 13.13 54.70
CA ILE A 53 -23.91 11.89 54.83
C ILE A 53 -24.68 10.72 54.20
N LEU A 54 -25.97 10.55 54.53
CA LEU A 54 -26.79 9.49 53.96
C LEU A 54 -26.88 9.57 52.43
N VAL A 55 -27.04 10.77 51.88
CA VAL A 55 -27.05 10.99 50.43
C VAL A 55 -25.69 10.66 49.81
N ALA A 56 -24.59 11.11 50.42
CA ALA A 56 -23.23 10.86 49.95
C ALA A 56 -22.90 9.36 49.93
N VAL A 57 -23.22 8.63 51.01
CA VAL A 57 -22.99 7.18 51.11
C VAL A 57 -23.78 6.41 50.06
N ARG A 58 -25.06 6.76 49.86
CA ARG A 58 -25.88 6.13 48.81
C ARG A 58 -25.32 6.40 47.42
N LYS A 59 -24.94 7.65 47.13
CA LYS A 59 -24.34 8.05 45.85
C LYS A 59 -23.02 7.32 45.59
N GLN A 60 -22.21 7.12 46.62
CA GLN A 60 -20.95 6.38 46.49
C GLN A 60 -21.18 4.88 46.24
N ALA A 61 -22.18 4.28 46.90
CA ALA A 61 -22.57 2.89 46.67
C ALA A 61 -23.08 2.67 45.23
N THR A 62 -23.92 3.56 44.71
CA THR A 62 -24.40 3.48 43.32
C THR A 62 -23.29 3.75 42.31
N SER A 63 -22.47 4.78 42.55
CA SER A 63 -21.35 5.12 41.66
C SER A 63 -20.34 3.99 41.54
N SER A 64 -20.12 3.20 42.59
CA SER A 64 -19.20 2.05 42.54
C SER A 64 -19.70 0.96 41.58
N ALA A 65 -21.01 0.68 41.60
CA ALA A 65 -21.62 -0.29 40.68
C ALA A 65 -21.59 0.21 39.22
N ASP A 66 -21.86 1.50 39.01
CA ASP A 66 -21.79 2.12 37.69
C ASP A 66 -20.37 2.07 37.11
N THR A 67 -19.35 2.41 37.92
CA THR A 67 -17.95 2.35 37.46
C THR A 67 -17.51 0.94 37.07
N GLN A 68 -17.98 -0.10 37.77
CA GLN A 68 -17.65 -1.48 37.44
C GLN A 68 -18.30 -1.92 36.14
N ARG A 69 -19.50 -1.41 35.85
CA ARG A 69 -20.23 -1.64 34.61
C ARG A 69 -19.54 -0.96 33.43
N ASP A 70 -19.18 0.32 33.59
CA ASP A 70 -18.43 1.07 32.58
C ASP A 70 -17.09 0.40 32.26
N LEU A 71 -16.40 -0.15 33.26
CA LEU A 71 -15.13 -0.85 33.06
C LEU A 71 -15.30 -2.15 32.28
N ALA A 72 -16.38 -2.90 32.54
CA ALA A 72 -16.72 -4.11 31.80
C ALA A 72 -17.10 -3.81 30.34
N ASP A 73 -17.83 -2.72 30.11
CA ASP A 73 -18.20 -2.26 28.77
C ASP A 73 -16.97 -1.82 27.98
N VAL A 74 -16.05 -1.07 28.61
CA VAL A 74 -14.76 -0.69 28.01
C VAL A 74 -13.91 -1.93 27.68
N GLN A 75 -13.83 -2.91 28.58
CA GLN A 75 -13.09 -4.15 28.34
C GLN A 75 -13.66 -4.92 27.14
N THR A 76 -14.99 -4.97 27.03
CA THR A 76 -15.68 -5.61 25.90
C THR A 76 -15.40 -4.88 24.59
N ALA A 77 -15.47 -3.55 24.59
CA ALA A 77 -15.16 -2.72 23.42
C ALA A 77 -13.70 -2.88 22.96
N ILE A 78 -12.75 -2.99 23.90
CA ILE A 78 -11.34 -3.26 23.59
C ILE A 78 -11.17 -4.64 22.94
N GLN A 79 -11.85 -5.66 23.47
CA GLN A 79 -11.80 -7.01 22.89
C GLN A 79 -12.34 -7.02 21.45
N GLU A 80 -13.48 -6.37 21.22
CA GLU A 80 -14.06 -6.27 19.88
C GLU A 80 -13.13 -5.51 18.92
N LEU A 81 -12.49 -4.42 19.40
CA LEU A 81 -11.53 -3.67 18.61
C LEU A 81 -10.32 -4.54 18.22
N PHE A 82 -9.80 -5.33 19.16
CA PHE A 82 -8.69 -6.24 18.89
C PHE A 82 -9.06 -7.29 17.84
N ASP A 83 -10.25 -7.88 17.95
CA ASP A 83 -10.76 -8.84 16.97
C ASP A 83 -10.95 -8.19 15.59
N ARG A 84 -11.38 -6.93 15.55
CA ARG A 84 -11.50 -6.17 14.31
C ARG A 84 -10.13 -5.88 13.68
N ILE A 85 -9.13 -5.50 14.47
CA ILE A 85 -7.76 -5.29 14.01
C ILE A 85 -7.17 -6.60 13.48
N MET A 86 -7.37 -7.73 14.17
CA MET A 86 -6.88 -9.03 13.72
C MET A 86 -7.54 -9.47 12.42
N ARG A 87 -8.85 -9.26 12.27
CA ARG A 87 -9.55 -9.50 11.00
C ARG A 87 -9.02 -8.62 9.88
N MET A 88 -8.78 -7.33 10.15
CA MET A 88 -8.19 -6.41 9.17
C MET A 88 -6.79 -6.86 8.76
N LYS A 89 -5.93 -7.24 9.70
CA LYS A 89 -4.59 -7.75 9.43
C LYS A 89 -4.64 -9.02 8.56
N LYS A 90 -5.51 -9.97 8.88
CA LYS A 90 -5.69 -11.19 8.09
C LYS A 90 -6.14 -10.87 6.67
N LYS A 91 -7.15 -10.02 6.50
CA LYS A 91 -7.66 -9.62 5.19
C LYS A 91 -6.63 -8.83 4.38
N ALA A 92 -5.80 -8.01 5.04
CA ALA A 92 -4.70 -7.31 4.39
C ALA A 92 -3.63 -8.28 3.87
N ALA A 93 -3.25 -9.30 4.66
CA ALA A 93 -2.30 -10.32 4.22
C ALA A 93 -2.85 -11.18 3.06
N GLU A 94 -4.14 -11.55 3.11
CA GLU A 94 -4.81 -12.23 2.00
C GLU A 94 -4.86 -11.35 0.73
N SER A 95 -5.14 -10.07 0.89
CA SER A 95 -5.14 -9.09 -0.22
C SER A 95 -3.74 -8.91 -0.81
N GLU A 96 -2.69 -8.89 0.01
CA GLU A 96 -1.31 -8.80 -0.45
C GLU A 96 -0.93 -10.04 -1.29
N ASN A 97 -1.22 -11.24 -0.78
CA ASN A 97 -0.97 -12.48 -1.50
C ASN A 97 -1.68 -12.51 -2.85
N LEU A 98 -2.96 -12.11 -2.89
CA LEU A 98 -3.73 -12.03 -4.14
C LEU A 98 -3.07 -11.06 -5.14
N VAL A 99 -2.63 -9.88 -4.67
CA VAL A 99 -1.94 -8.90 -5.53
C VAL A 99 -0.62 -9.46 -6.05
N GLN A 100 0.15 -10.18 -5.22
CA GLN A 100 1.39 -10.82 -5.66
C GLN A 100 1.15 -11.87 -6.76
N GLU A 101 0.08 -12.67 -6.65
CA GLU A 101 -0.31 -13.63 -7.69
C GLU A 101 -0.70 -12.92 -8.99
N ILE A 102 -1.51 -11.86 -8.90
CA ILE A 102 -1.88 -11.04 -10.06
C ILE A 102 -0.63 -10.46 -10.74
N CYS A 103 0.31 -9.91 -9.96
CA CYS A 103 1.56 -9.37 -10.52
C CYS A 103 2.43 -10.45 -11.19
N ARG A 104 2.46 -11.67 -10.64
CA ARG A 104 3.14 -12.81 -11.26
C ARG A 104 2.52 -13.16 -12.60
N ASP A 105 1.20 -13.20 -12.67
CA ASP A 105 0.47 -13.55 -13.88
C ASP A 105 0.61 -12.46 -14.96
N ILE A 106 0.55 -11.18 -14.57
CA ILE A 106 0.85 -10.04 -15.46
C ILE A 106 2.26 -10.17 -16.04
N LYS A 107 3.24 -10.52 -15.21
CA LYS A 107 4.63 -10.70 -15.66
C LYS A 107 4.77 -11.87 -16.63
N CYS A 108 4.09 -12.99 -16.38
CA CYS A 108 4.04 -14.13 -17.29
C CYS A 108 3.41 -13.73 -18.64
N LEU A 109 2.30 -12.98 -18.59
CA LEU A 109 1.63 -12.48 -19.79
C LEU A 109 2.52 -11.51 -20.58
N ASP A 110 3.27 -10.64 -19.91
CA ASP A 110 4.22 -9.73 -20.56
C ASP A 110 5.35 -10.49 -21.27
N TYR A 111 5.93 -11.50 -20.62
CA TYR A 111 6.88 -12.40 -21.28
C TYR A 111 6.27 -13.10 -22.49
N GLY A 112 5.05 -13.61 -22.36
CA GLY A 112 4.31 -14.22 -23.47
C GLY A 112 4.13 -13.23 -24.63
N LYS A 113 3.67 -12.02 -24.35
CA LYS A 113 3.48 -10.95 -25.34
C LYS A 113 4.81 -10.58 -26.02
N LYS A 114 5.89 -10.40 -25.26
CA LYS A 114 7.21 -10.06 -25.79
C LYS A 114 7.76 -11.17 -26.69
N ASN A 115 7.65 -12.42 -26.26
CA ASN A 115 8.07 -13.58 -27.04
C ASN A 115 7.26 -13.68 -28.33
N LEU A 116 5.93 -13.57 -28.27
CA LEU A 116 5.07 -13.57 -29.46
C LEU A 116 5.40 -12.42 -30.40
N THR A 117 5.60 -11.21 -29.88
CA THR A 117 5.98 -10.03 -30.70
C THR A 117 7.32 -10.26 -31.41
N THR A 118 8.30 -10.81 -30.69
CA THR A 118 9.61 -11.14 -31.25
C THR A 118 9.48 -12.18 -32.36
N THR A 119 8.72 -13.24 -32.13
CA THR A 119 8.45 -14.30 -33.11
C THR A 119 7.74 -13.75 -34.35
N ILE A 120 6.69 -12.94 -34.18
CA ILE A 120 5.95 -12.33 -35.29
C ILE A 120 6.89 -11.43 -36.13
N THR A 121 7.71 -10.60 -35.48
CA THR A 121 8.68 -9.75 -36.17
C THR A 121 9.73 -10.57 -36.92
N ALA A 122 10.25 -11.63 -36.30
CA ALA A 122 11.21 -12.53 -36.93
C ALA A 122 10.60 -13.23 -38.17
N LEU A 123 9.37 -13.73 -38.06
CA LEU A 123 8.66 -14.35 -39.17
C LEU A 123 8.39 -13.36 -40.32
N LYS A 124 7.97 -12.13 -40.01
CA LYS A 124 7.78 -11.09 -41.04
C LYS A 124 9.08 -10.78 -41.77
N ARG A 125 10.19 -10.61 -41.05
CA ARG A 125 11.52 -10.40 -41.64
C ARG A 125 11.95 -11.60 -42.48
N LEU A 126 11.59 -12.82 -42.09
CA LEU A 126 11.93 -14.04 -42.82
C LEU A 126 11.20 -14.07 -44.16
N VAL A 127 9.90 -13.76 -44.15
CA VAL A 127 9.10 -13.61 -45.38
C VAL A 127 9.72 -12.53 -46.28
N MET A 128 10.06 -11.36 -45.73
CA MET A 128 10.72 -10.30 -46.48
C MET A 128 12.05 -10.76 -47.11
N LEU A 129 12.87 -11.52 -46.38
CA LEU A 129 14.14 -12.03 -46.87
C LEU A 129 13.94 -13.02 -48.03
N VAL A 130 13.00 -13.95 -47.91
CA VAL A 130 12.67 -14.90 -48.98
C VAL A 130 12.20 -14.15 -50.23
N THR A 131 11.24 -13.22 -50.07
CA THR A 131 10.74 -12.42 -51.21
C THR A 131 11.84 -11.58 -51.86
N ALA A 132 12.75 -10.99 -51.08
CA ALA A 132 13.86 -10.22 -51.62
C ALA A 132 14.86 -11.10 -52.39
N LEU A 133 15.12 -12.33 -51.92
CA LEU A 133 15.97 -13.29 -52.63
C LEU A 133 15.35 -13.74 -53.95
N ASP A 134 14.04 -13.97 -53.98
CA ASP A 134 13.31 -14.30 -55.21
C ASP A 134 13.36 -13.12 -56.21
N GLN A 135 13.09 -11.89 -55.75
CA GLN A 135 13.21 -10.68 -56.57
C GLN A 135 14.64 -10.46 -57.08
N LEU A 136 15.66 -10.75 -56.26
CA LEU A 136 17.06 -10.63 -56.67
C LEU A 136 17.38 -11.60 -57.79
N ARG A 137 16.89 -12.84 -57.69
CA ARG A 137 17.05 -13.87 -58.71
C ARG A 137 16.42 -13.45 -60.03
N ASP A 138 15.21 -12.89 -59.99
CA ASP A 138 14.51 -12.40 -61.17
C ASP A 138 15.21 -11.18 -61.80
N ALA A 139 15.65 -10.22 -60.98
CA ALA A 139 16.37 -9.04 -61.46
C ALA A 139 17.74 -9.42 -62.06
N ALA A 140 18.44 -10.38 -61.46
CA ALA A 140 19.71 -10.91 -61.97
C ALA A 140 19.51 -11.62 -63.32
N ALA A 141 18.47 -12.45 -63.45
CA ALA A 141 18.13 -13.14 -64.70
C ALA A 141 17.84 -12.15 -65.85
N ASN A 142 17.21 -11.02 -65.54
CA ASN A 142 16.89 -9.97 -66.51
C ASN A 142 18.01 -8.92 -66.69
N ARG A 143 19.18 -9.09 -66.05
CA ARG A 143 20.32 -8.16 -66.12
C ARG A 143 20.00 -6.74 -65.64
N HIS A 144 19.04 -6.58 -64.73
CA HIS A 144 18.67 -5.28 -64.14
C HIS A 144 19.61 -4.88 -62.99
N TYR A 145 20.90 -4.68 -63.27
CA TYR A 145 21.95 -4.50 -62.24
C TYR A 145 21.67 -3.37 -61.22
N ARG A 146 20.96 -2.32 -61.64
CA ARG A 146 20.56 -1.23 -60.73
C ARG A 146 19.59 -1.71 -59.65
N GLU A 147 18.60 -2.52 -60.02
CA GLU A 147 17.63 -3.10 -59.09
C GLU A 147 18.31 -4.16 -58.21
N THR A 148 19.15 -4.98 -58.82
CA THR A 148 19.99 -5.98 -58.13
C THR A 148 20.85 -5.35 -57.02
N ALA A 149 21.49 -4.20 -57.28
CA ALA A 149 22.29 -3.50 -56.27
C ALA A 149 21.47 -3.07 -55.04
N ASN A 150 20.26 -2.54 -55.26
CA ASN A 150 19.37 -2.15 -54.17
C ASN A 150 18.90 -3.37 -53.36
N LEU A 151 18.58 -4.47 -54.03
CA LEU A 151 18.15 -5.72 -53.38
C LEU A 151 19.28 -6.35 -52.56
N ILE A 152 20.53 -6.30 -53.04
CA ILE A 152 21.70 -6.78 -52.29
C ILE A 152 21.83 -6.03 -50.95
N LEU A 153 21.71 -4.70 -50.96
CA LEU A 153 21.80 -3.89 -49.75
C LEU A 153 20.69 -4.25 -48.75
N ALA A 154 19.45 -4.42 -49.22
CA ALA A 154 18.33 -4.81 -48.37
C ALA A 154 18.49 -6.22 -47.78
N ILE A 155 19.00 -7.18 -48.57
CA ILE A 155 19.25 -8.57 -48.14
C ILE A 155 20.41 -8.63 -47.14
N GLU A 156 21.47 -7.84 -47.35
CA GLU A 156 22.57 -7.67 -46.39
C GLU A 156 22.03 -7.22 -45.03
N GLU A 157 21.25 -6.13 -45.00
CA GLU A 157 20.65 -5.60 -43.77
C GLU A 157 19.73 -6.62 -43.09
N LEU A 158 18.82 -7.25 -43.83
CA LEU A 158 17.92 -8.28 -43.29
C LEU A 158 18.69 -9.47 -42.73
N SER A 159 19.79 -9.88 -43.37
CA SER A 159 20.60 -11.03 -42.92
C SER A 159 21.29 -10.79 -41.57
N LEU A 160 21.57 -9.53 -41.20
CA LEU A 160 22.15 -9.18 -39.89
C LEU A 160 21.20 -9.56 -38.74
N HIS A 161 19.89 -9.41 -38.94
CA HIS A 161 18.89 -9.74 -37.93
C HIS A 161 18.70 -11.24 -37.68
N PHE A 162 19.31 -12.09 -38.51
CA PHE A 162 19.23 -13.56 -38.40
C PHE A 162 20.53 -14.20 -37.88
N LYS A 163 21.56 -13.41 -37.54
CA LYS A 163 22.83 -13.94 -37.00
C LYS A 163 22.65 -14.79 -35.75
N ASP A 164 21.75 -14.38 -34.86
CA ASP A 164 21.48 -15.11 -33.62
C ASP A 164 20.59 -16.36 -33.85
N LEU A 165 20.04 -16.51 -35.05
CA LEU A 165 19.11 -17.57 -35.45
C LEU A 165 19.75 -18.58 -36.43
N ILE A 166 21.08 -18.54 -36.60
CA ILE A 166 21.83 -19.44 -37.50
C ILE A 166 21.63 -20.93 -37.16
N GLY A 167 21.38 -21.24 -35.88
CA GLY A 167 21.12 -22.62 -35.44
C GLY A 167 19.83 -23.23 -36.01
N VAL A 168 18.94 -22.43 -36.60
CA VAL A 168 17.72 -22.92 -37.25
C VAL A 168 18.06 -23.40 -38.67
N PRO A 169 17.87 -24.69 -39.01
CA PRO A 169 18.29 -25.25 -40.30
C PRO A 169 17.74 -24.47 -41.51
N LYS A 170 16.49 -24.02 -41.43
CA LYS A 170 15.86 -23.28 -42.54
C LYS A 170 16.49 -21.91 -42.79
N ILE A 171 16.96 -21.24 -41.73
CA ILE A 171 17.63 -19.94 -41.85
C ILE A 171 19.03 -20.14 -42.41
N ALA A 172 19.75 -21.17 -41.94
CA ALA A 172 21.04 -21.54 -42.51
C ALA A 172 20.95 -21.86 -44.01
N GLU A 173 19.90 -22.57 -44.43
CA GLU A 173 19.61 -22.85 -45.84
C GLU A 173 19.42 -21.56 -46.64
N LEU A 174 18.62 -20.61 -46.15
CA LEU A 174 18.38 -19.32 -46.81
C LEU A 174 19.64 -18.47 -46.92
N LEU A 175 20.48 -18.44 -45.89
CA LEU A 175 21.77 -17.74 -45.94
C LEU A 175 22.73 -18.41 -46.92
N SER A 176 22.69 -19.73 -47.05
CA SER A 176 23.44 -20.46 -48.08
C SER A 176 22.93 -20.13 -49.49
N GLN A 177 21.61 -20.09 -49.68
CA GLN A 177 20.99 -19.68 -50.94
C GLN A 177 21.40 -18.25 -51.34
N LYS A 178 21.38 -17.29 -50.39
CA LYS A 178 21.94 -15.94 -50.59
C LYS A 178 23.37 -15.99 -51.12
N ALA A 179 24.25 -16.75 -50.45
CA ALA A 179 25.66 -16.83 -50.83
C ALA A 179 25.89 -17.48 -52.20
N THR A 180 24.99 -18.38 -52.64
CA THR A 180 25.03 -18.98 -53.97
C THR A 180 24.58 -17.99 -55.04
N ILE A 181 23.44 -17.31 -54.84
CA ILE A 181 22.94 -16.28 -55.78
C ILE A 181 23.97 -15.16 -55.96
N PHE A 182 24.64 -14.73 -54.88
CA PHE A 182 25.67 -13.69 -54.94
C PHE A 182 26.88 -14.13 -55.77
N ARG A 183 27.30 -15.41 -55.66
CA ARG A 183 28.39 -15.97 -56.46
C ARG A 183 28.02 -16.10 -57.93
N GLU A 184 26.80 -16.55 -58.23
CA GLU A 184 26.28 -16.65 -59.60
C GLU A 184 26.21 -15.28 -60.26
N LEU A 185 25.68 -14.28 -59.55
CA LEU A 185 25.62 -12.90 -60.03
C LEU A 185 27.01 -12.30 -60.25
N GLN A 186 27.96 -12.54 -59.35
CA GLN A 186 29.34 -12.06 -59.51
C GLN A 186 29.99 -12.64 -60.77
N LYS A 187 29.77 -13.94 -61.02
CA LYS A 187 30.25 -14.62 -62.23
C LYS A 187 29.59 -14.04 -63.49
N GLN A 188 28.27 -13.88 -63.47
CA GLN A 188 27.52 -13.28 -64.57
C GLN A 188 28.03 -11.87 -64.89
N LEU A 189 28.22 -11.02 -63.87
CA LEU A 189 28.75 -9.67 -64.04
C LEU A 189 30.16 -9.65 -64.65
N MET A 190 31.04 -10.57 -64.24
CA MET A 190 32.38 -10.72 -64.83
C MET A 190 32.31 -11.12 -66.30
N GLU A 191 31.51 -12.14 -66.64
CA GLU A 191 31.32 -12.57 -68.04
C GLU A 191 30.76 -11.44 -68.92
N ASP A 192 29.79 -10.68 -68.41
CA ASP A 192 29.22 -9.54 -69.15
C ASP A 192 30.22 -8.40 -69.33
N PHE A 193 31.07 -8.16 -68.34
CA PHE A 193 32.11 -7.13 -68.42
C PHE A 193 33.21 -7.53 -69.41
N ASP A 194 33.63 -8.80 -69.41
CA ASP A 194 34.61 -9.33 -70.36
C ASP A 194 34.07 -9.27 -71.80
N THR A 195 32.81 -9.65 -72.03
CA THR A 195 32.20 -9.54 -73.37
C THR A 195 32.04 -8.10 -73.87
N LEU A 196 31.86 -7.12 -72.98
CA LEU A 196 31.83 -5.70 -73.33
C LEU A 196 33.23 -5.11 -73.59
N LEU A 197 34.28 -5.71 -73.03
CA LEU A 197 35.67 -5.32 -73.27
C LEU A 197 36.26 -5.95 -74.54
N ASP A 198 35.76 -7.13 -74.94
CA ASP A 198 36.17 -7.84 -76.17
C ASP A 198 35.45 -7.32 -77.44
N THR A 199 34.44 -6.46 -77.31
CA THR A 199 33.78 -5.71 -78.41
C THR A 199 34.25 -4.27 -78.50
#